data_AF-A0A9R1BF31-F1
#
_entry.id   AF-A0A9R1BF31-F1
#
_cell.length_a   1.000
_cell.length_b   1.000
_cell.length_c   1.000
_cell.angle_alpha   90.00
_cell.angle_beta   90.00
_cell.angle_gamma   90.00
#
_symmetry.space_group_name_H-M   'P 1'
#
loop_
_entity.id
_entity.type
_entity.pdbx_description
1 polymer ?
#
loop_
_entity_poly.entity_id
_entity_poly.type
_entity_poly.pdbx_seq_one_letter_code
_entity_poly.pdbx_strand_id
1 'polypeptide(L)'
;MDQPVQPWEYSLRKYLLLLATLVVTVAYAAGFNPPGGVWQNALGGRLAGDPIIRDTSYHRYLAFFYCNATAFAATITYQAGLTPPGGFLVNHNLYRPAIRSNALFVCTVVGLLCLMVAYAAGSTQHLKTSIYIFLLVGAALLVAAGLLLVFLLKKNDSDSAAQHTEQNQEMKELEVSNGNGDKEEREEAEEKNGDKELRKKEVEENKEERKKHERRKYLMLLGILVASVAYQAGLKPPGGAWQSSENGYEAGDPVMHDNRRPRYLIFFYSNSFSFMASIVVIMMLLPHWLPNKKKEEWEKWSLRVMNWTILLDLFTLLVSYAAGSNRQWKTSVYVVALIFAVLAYFAIHMVLSCTVCRPERHQSPQSSSEP
;
A
#
# COMPACT_ATOMS: atom_id res chain seq x y z
N MET A 1 -32.88 3.72 -10.80
CA MET A 1 -31.70 4.17 -11.57
C MET A 1 -30.52 3.41 -11.02
N ASP A 2 -30.34 2.18 -11.49
CA ASP A 2 -29.18 1.37 -11.15
C ASP A 2 -27.97 1.96 -11.88
N GLN A 3 -26.99 2.45 -11.12
CA GLN A 3 -25.70 2.78 -11.72
C GLN A 3 -25.11 1.49 -12.27
N PRO A 4 -24.67 1.46 -13.54
CA PRO A 4 -24.01 0.27 -14.06
C PRO A 4 -22.80 -0.02 -13.19
N VAL A 5 -22.77 -1.22 -12.58
CA VAL A 5 -21.64 -1.70 -11.80
C VAL A 5 -20.42 -1.61 -12.70
N GLN A 6 -19.53 -0.65 -12.39
CA GLN A 6 -18.30 -0.47 -13.13
C GLN A 6 -17.51 -1.79 -13.07
N PRO A 7 -17.07 -2.35 -14.21
CA PRO A 7 -16.33 -3.60 -14.21
C PRO A 7 -15.12 -3.49 -13.27
N TRP A 8 -14.91 -4.49 -12.41
CA TRP A 8 -13.82 -4.53 -11.43
C TRP A 8 -12.43 -4.29 -12.06
N GLU A 9 -12.28 -4.61 -13.35
CA GLU A 9 -11.12 -4.32 -14.19
C GLU A 9 -10.75 -2.83 -14.16
N TYR A 10 -11.74 -1.93 -14.23
CA TYR A 10 -11.52 -0.49 -14.22
C TYR A 10 -10.96 -0.02 -12.87
N SER A 11 -11.52 -0.51 -11.76
CA SER A 11 -11.02 -0.17 -10.43
C SER A 11 -9.60 -0.69 -10.20
N LEU A 12 -9.30 -1.91 -10.66
CA LEU A 12 -7.96 -2.51 -10.56
C LEU A 12 -6.92 -1.70 -11.35
N ARG A 13 -7.25 -1.27 -12.57
CA ARG A 13 -6.38 -0.42 -13.39
C ARG A 13 -6.04 0.89 -12.69
N LYS A 14 -7.05 1.54 -12.09
CA LYS A 14 -6.84 2.78 -11.36
C LYS A 14 -5.84 2.60 -10.21
N TYR A 15 -5.96 1.50 -9.47
CA TYR A 15 -5.04 1.18 -8.38
C TYR A 15 -3.62 0.85 -8.87
N LEU A 16 -3.49 0.01 -9.90
CA LEU A 16 -2.20 -0.32 -10.51
C LEU A 16 -1.51 0.92 -11.07
N LEU A 17 -2.26 1.84 -11.68
CA LEU A 17 -1.74 3.12 -12.16
C LEU A 17 -1.23 4.00 -11.01
N LEU A 18 -1.98 4.12 -9.91
CA LEU A 18 -1.55 4.88 -8.74
C LEU A 18 -0.25 4.32 -8.12
N LEU A 19 -0.13 2.99 -8.04
CA LEU A 19 1.09 2.33 -7.56
C LEU A 19 2.26 2.48 -8.52
N ALA A 20 2.00 2.39 -9.83
CA ALA A 20 3.00 2.65 -10.84
C ALA A 20 3.52 4.10 -10.74
N THR A 21 2.64 5.07 -10.49
CA THR A 21 3.05 6.47 -10.23
C THR A 21 3.93 6.58 -8.99
N LEU A 22 3.63 5.88 -7.89
CA LEU A 22 4.51 5.81 -6.73
C LEU A 22 5.91 5.30 -7.13
N VAL A 23 5.97 4.14 -7.80
CA VAL A 23 7.26 3.52 -8.15
C VAL A 23 8.08 4.42 -9.06
N VAL A 24 7.47 4.97 -10.12
CA VAL A 24 8.13 5.87 -11.06
C VAL A 24 8.65 7.11 -10.35
N THR A 25 7.82 7.79 -9.55
CA THR A 25 8.22 9.06 -8.90
C THR A 25 9.36 8.87 -7.91
N VAL A 26 9.29 7.82 -7.10
CA VAL A 26 10.28 7.52 -6.07
C VAL A 26 11.60 7.05 -6.68
N ALA A 27 11.53 6.14 -7.66
CA ALA A 27 12.72 5.62 -8.33
C ALA A 27 13.41 6.69 -9.17
N TYR A 28 12.63 7.54 -9.86
CA TYR A 28 13.15 8.67 -10.62
C TYR A 28 13.95 9.63 -9.73
N ALA A 29 13.35 10.08 -8.62
CA ALA A 29 14.00 11.01 -7.70
C ALA A 29 15.29 10.44 -7.10
N ALA A 30 15.29 9.15 -6.75
CA ALA A 30 16.45 8.46 -6.19
C ALA A 30 17.56 8.19 -7.22
N GLY A 31 17.21 8.02 -8.50
CA GLY A 31 18.18 7.83 -9.57
C GLY A 31 19.16 9.00 -9.73
N PHE A 32 18.71 10.23 -9.51
CA PHE A 32 19.54 11.44 -9.55
C PHE A 32 20.20 11.78 -8.22
N ASN A 33 19.86 11.06 -7.15
CA ASN A 33 20.32 11.37 -5.82
C ASN A 33 20.75 10.08 -5.13
N PRO A 34 21.93 9.54 -5.52
CA PRO A 34 22.42 8.31 -4.95
C PRO A 34 22.59 8.43 -3.42
N PRO A 35 22.40 7.33 -2.69
CA PRO A 35 22.59 7.29 -1.25
C PRO A 35 24.02 7.70 -0.89
N GLY A 36 24.15 8.44 0.21
CA GLY A 36 25.43 9.06 0.61
C GLY A 36 25.82 10.31 -0.20
N GLY A 37 25.07 10.63 -1.26
CA GLY A 37 25.32 11.81 -2.10
C GLY A 37 26.35 11.58 -3.20
N VAL A 38 26.77 12.69 -3.80
CA VAL A 38 27.77 12.73 -4.88
C VAL A 38 28.97 13.57 -4.45
N TRP A 39 30.13 13.29 -5.02
CA TRP A 39 31.33 14.08 -4.79
C TRP A 39 31.13 15.51 -5.30
N GLN A 40 31.50 16.50 -4.49
CA GLN A 40 31.41 17.91 -4.86
C GLN A 40 32.67 18.43 -5.57
N ASN A 41 33.83 17.82 -5.29
CA ASN A 41 35.13 18.25 -5.81
C ASN A 41 35.81 17.14 -6.59
N ALA A 42 36.58 17.52 -7.63
CA ALA A 42 37.40 16.59 -8.40
C ALA A 42 38.79 16.45 -7.75
N LEU A 43 38.91 15.56 -6.76
CA LEU A 43 40.15 15.28 -6.02
C LEU A 43 40.45 13.78 -6.00
N GLY A 44 41.72 13.41 -6.17
CA GLY A 44 42.19 12.03 -6.04
C GLY A 44 41.66 11.06 -7.11
N GLY A 45 41.50 11.51 -8.36
CA GLY A 45 41.01 10.67 -9.47
C GLY A 45 39.48 10.51 -9.51
N ARG A 46 38.75 11.17 -8.62
CA ARG A 46 37.28 11.20 -8.57
C ARG A 46 36.77 12.39 -9.37
N LEU A 47 35.66 12.23 -10.10
CA LEU A 47 35.00 13.33 -10.77
C LEU A 47 33.89 13.90 -9.86
N ALA A 48 33.73 15.23 -9.86
CA ALA A 48 32.57 15.84 -9.23
C ALA A 48 31.28 15.31 -9.89
N GLY A 49 30.29 14.94 -9.09
CA GLY A 49 29.06 14.28 -9.52
C GLY A 49 29.07 12.75 -9.44
N ASP A 50 30.24 12.11 -9.25
CA ASP A 50 30.29 10.66 -9.06
C ASP A 50 29.60 10.25 -7.73
N PRO A 51 28.81 9.15 -7.72
CA PRO A 51 28.17 8.65 -6.51
C PRO A 51 29.19 8.22 -5.45
N ILE A 52 29.08 8.75 -4.23
CA ILE A 52 30.03 8.42 -3.14
C ILE A 52 29.96 6.93 -2.78
N ILE A 53 28.75 6.36 -2.74
CA ILE A 53 28.53 4.93 -2.45
C ILE A 53 29.22 3.99 -3.45
N ARG A 54 29.51 4.44 -4.68
CA ARG A 54 30.21 3.63 -5.69
C ARG A 54 31.64 3.32 -5.22
N ASP A 55 32.28 4.29 -4.60
CA ASP A 55 33.68 4.21 -4.19
C ASP A 55 33.83 3.57 -2.81
N THR A 56 32.84 3.75 -1.91
CA THR A 56 32.88 3.16 -0.56
C THR A 56 32.30 1.75 -0.49
N SER A 57 31.29 1.43 -1.29
CA SER A 57 30.61 0.13 -1.25
C SER A 57 30.03 -0.25 -2.61
N TYR A 58 30.90 -0.72 -3.50
CA TYR A 58 30.54 -1.07 -4.88
C TYR A 58 29.35 -2.03 -5.01
N HIS A 59 29.27 -3.09 -4.20
CA HIS A 59 28.16 -4.05 -4.25
C HIS A 59 26.80 -3.43 -3.88
N ARG A 60 26.78 -2.49 -2.91
CA ARG A 60 25.55 -1.81 -2.50
C ARG A 60 25.12 -0.79 -3.53
N TYR A 61 26.08 -0.07 -4.11
CA TYR A 61 25.83 0.78 -5.27
C TYR A 61 25.18 -0.01 -6.40
N LEU A 62 25.73 -1.19 -6.73
CA LEU A 62 25.23 -2.03 -7.82
C LEU A 62 23.78 -2.49 -7.58
N ALA A 63 23.50 -2.98 -6.36
CA ALA A 63 22.16 -3.40 -5.96
C ALA A 63 21.16 -2.23 -5.98
N PHE A 64 21.54 -1.09 -5.40
CA PHE A 64 20.73 0.12 -5.42
C PHE A 64 20.44 0.58 -6.86
N PHE A 65 21.49 0.74 -7.67
CA PHE A 65 21.40 1.26 -9.02
C PHE A 65 20.52 0.38 -9.91
N TYR A 66 20.81 -0.92 -9.99
CA TYR A 66 20.05 -1.80 -10.87
C TYR A 66 18.62 -2.03 -10.38
N CYS A 67 18.38 -2.27 -9.08
CA CYS A 67 17.02 -2.47 -8.61
C CYS A 67 16.18 -1.19 -8.80
N ASN A 68 16.74 -0.02 -8.52
CA ASN A 68 16.03 1.25 -8.72
C ASN A 68 15.78 1.53 -10.21
N ALA A 69 16.77 1.28 -11.08
CA ALA A 69 16.63 1.44 -12.53
C ALA A 69 15.63 0.45 -13.14
N THR A 70 15.64 -0.81 -12.71
CA THR A 70 14.67 -1.82 -13.14
C THR A 70 13.25 -1.45 -12.68
N ALA A 71 13.08 -0.99 -11.44
CA ALA A 71 11.78 -0.52 -10.94
C ALA A 71 11.23 0.63 -11.80
N PHE A 72 12.08 1.62 -12.11
CA PHE A 72 11.71 2.75 -12.97
C PHE A 72 11.39 2.31 -14.40
N ALA A 73 12.33 1.62 -15.05
CA ALA A 73 12.25 1.24 -16.46
C ALA A 73 11.08 0.28 -16.72
N ALA A 74 10.91 -0.76 -15.88
CA ALA A 74 9.77 -1.65 -16.01
C ALA A 74 8.47 -0.84 -15.91
N THR A 75 8.28 -0.11 -14.81
CA THR A 75 7.02 0.59 -14.54
C THR A 75 6.65 1.60 -15.62
N ILE A 76 7.62 2.39 -16.12
CA ILE A 76 7.36 3.37 -17.18
C ILE A 76 7.06 2.70 -18.53
N THR A 77 7.74 1.60 -18.88
CA THR A 77 7.45 0.83 -20.09
C THR A 77 6.03 0.25 -20.05
N TYR A 78 5.60 -0.28 -18.91
CA TYR A 78 4.23 -0.79 -18.76
C TYR A 78 3.18 0.34 -18.76
N GLN A 79 3.45 1.51 -18.16
CA GLN A 79 2.55 2.67 -18.24
C GLN A 79 2.45 3.25 -19.67
N ALA A 80 3.58 3.36 -20.37
CA ALA A 80 3.62 3.82 -21.75
C ALA A 80 2.84 2.88 -22.68
N GLY A 81 2.98 1.55 -22.50
CA GLY A 81 2.19 0.56 -23.23
C GLY A 81 0.69 0.58 -22.91
N LEU A 82 0.26 1.22 -21.81
CA LEU A 82 -1.15 1.35 -21.41
C LEU A 82 -1.83 2.62 -21.94
N THR A 83 -1.07 3.66 -22.32
CA THR A 83 -1.62 5.00 -22.63
C THR A 83 -1.75 5.22 -24.15
N PRO A 84 -2.93 5.56 -24.71
CA PRO A 84 -3.04 6.00 -26.11
C PRO A 84 -2.42 7.41 -26.23
N PRO A 85 -1.42 7.67 -27.11
CA PRO A 85 -1.18 7.10 -28.44
C PRO A 85 0.11 6.24 -28.59
N GLY A 86 0.69 5.75 -27.48
CA GLY A 86 1.99 5.06 -27.43
C GLY A 86 1.99 3.57 -27.81
N GLY A 87 1.65 3.24 -29.06
CA GLY A 87 2.45 2.32 -29.91
C GLY A 87 3.03 0.98 -29.41
N PHE A 88 2.40 0.18 -28.55
CA PHE A 88 2.67 -1.29 -28.53
C PHE A 88 1.41 -2.17 -28.44
N LEU A 89 0.28 -1.58 -28.02
CA LEU A 89 -1.03 -2.23 -27.98
C LEU A 89 -2.10 -1.42 -28.72
N VAL A 90 -1.74 -0.87 -29.90
CA VAL A 90 -2.70 -0.23 -30.83
C VAL A 90 -3.72 -1.24 -31.36
N ASN A 91 -3.46 -2.54 -31.18
CA ASN A 91 -4.42 -3.59 -31.46
C ASN A 91 -5.30 -3.88 -30.22
N HIS A 92 -6.59 -3.58 -30.30
CA HIS A 92 -7.62 -4.00 -29.33
C HIS A 92 -7.51 -5.50 -28.98
N ASN A 93 -7.01 -6.31 -29.92
CA ASN A 93 -6.84 -7.75 -29.78
C ASN A 93 -5.63 -8.17 -28.91
N LEU A 94 -4.64 -7.30 -28.66
CA LEU A 94 -3.46 -7.60 -27.83
C LEU A 94 -3.53 -7.00 -26.41
N TYR A 95 -4.29 -5.91 -26.24
CA TYR A 95 -4.56 -5.33 -24.91
C TYR A 95 -5.42 -6.27 -24.05
N ARG A 96 -6.44 -6.90 -24.65
CA ARG A 96 -7.34 -7.85 -23.95
C ARG A 96 -6.55 -9.00 -23.29
N PRO A 97 -5.60 -9.66 -23.97
CA PRO A 97 -4.71 -10.67 -23.36
C PRO A 97 -3.82 -10.16 -22.23
N ALA A 98 -3.20 -8.98 -22.37
CA ALA A 98 -2.26 -8.45 -21.38
C ALA A 98 -2.91 -8.07 -20.03
N ILE A 99 -4.19 -7.67 -20.06
CA ILE A 99 -4.99 -7.45 -18.85
C ILE A 99 -5.48 -8.77 -18.25
N ARG A 100 -5.82 -9.75 -19.09
CA ARG A 100 -6.24 -11.07 -18.64
C ARG A 100 -5.09 -11.89 -18.05
N SER A 101 -3.84 -11.56 -18.39
CA SER A 101 -2.65 -12.33 -18.00
C SER A 101 -2.06 -11.98 -16.63
N ASN A 102 -2.67 -11.10 -15.83
CA ASN A 102 -2.13 -10.63 -14.55
C ASN A 102 -0.71 -10.00 -14.64
N ALA A 103 -0.22 -9.69 -15.85
CA ALA A 103 1.13 -9.18 -16.08
C ALA A 103 1.35 -7.81 -15.41
N LEU A 104 0.34 -6.94 -15.41
CA LEU A 104 0.41 -5.62 -14.74
C LEU A 104 0.53 -5.75 -13.22
N PHE A 105 -0.16 -6.72 -12.63
CA PHE A 105 -0.06 -7.02 -11.21
C PHE A 105 1.34 -7.54 -10.89
N VAL A 106 1.84 -8.53 -11.65
CA VAL A 106 3.19 -9.07 -11.47
C VAL A 106 4.25 -7.98 -11.61
N CYS A 107 4.16 -7.14 -12.64
CA CYS A 107 5.07 -6.00 -12.80
C CYS A 107 5.03 -5.06 -11.59
N THR A 108 3.83 -4.72 -11.10
CA THR A 108 3.70 -3.79 -9.96
C THR A 108 4.33 -4.40 -8.71
N VAL A 109 4.09 -5.69 -8.46
CA VAL A 109 4.71 -6.41 -7.35
C VAL A 109 6.23 -6.40 -7.49
N VAL A 110 6.75 -6.78 -8.66
CA VAL A 110 8.20 -6.76 -8.95
C VAL A 110 8.79 -5.36 -8.75
N GLY A 111 8.12 -4.30 -9.20
CA GLY A 111 8.56 -2.91 -9.01
C GLY A 111 8.68 -2.52 -7.54
N LEU A 112 7.69 -2.87 -6.72
CA LEU A 112 7.71 -2.63 -5.27
C LEU A 112 8.79 -3.46 -4.56
N LEU A 113 9.03 -4.71 -4.99
CA LEU A 113 10.12 -5.55 -4.50
C LEU A 113 11.50 -4.96 -4.83
N CYS A 114 11.68 -4.47 -6.06
CA CYS A 114 12.89 -3.77 -6.46
C CYS A 114 13.12 -2.50 -5.61
N LEU A 115 12.07 -1.74 -5.27
CA LEU A 115 12.20 -0.62 -4.33
C LEU A 115 12.65 -1.08 -2.94
N MET A 116 12.13 -2.19 -2.41
CA MET A 116 12.56 -2.70 -1.11
C MET A 116 14.05 -3.05 -1.08
N VAL A 117 14.55 -3.69 -2.14
CA VAL A 117 15.97 -4.03 -2.27
C VAL A 117 16.82 -2.76 -2.45
N ALA A 118 16.39 -1.84 -3.31
CA ALA A 118 17.08 -0.56 -3.50
C ALA A 118 17.15 0.24 -2.19
N TYR A 119 16.04 0.33 -1.45
CA TYR A 119 16.00 0.96 -0.14
C TYR A 119 16.97 0.32 0.84
N ALA A 120 17.00 -1.01 0.93
CA ALA A 120 17.88 -1.72 1.85
C ALA A 120 19.37 -1.49 1.51
N ALA A 121 19.70 -1.55 0.22
CA ALA A 121 21.06 -1.31 -0.27
C ALA A 121 21.50 0.15 -0.06
N GLY A 122 20.61 1.11 -0.28
CA GLY A 122 20.93 2.53 -0.22
C GLY A 122 20.87 3.16 1.17
N SER A 123 19.97 2.70 2.04
CA SER A 123 19.80 3.28 3.37
C SER A 123 20.80 2.74 4.41
N THR A 124 21.43 1.58 4.15
CA THR A 124 22.32 0.92 5.11
C THR A 124 23.80 1.17 4.79
N GLN A 125 24.55 1.61 5.81
CA GLN A 125 26.00 1.81 5.69
C GLN A 125 26.81 0.90 6.62
N HIS A 126 26.29 0.61 7.80
CA HIS A 126 26.96 -0.31 8.73
C HIS A 126 26.32 -1.70 8.75
N LEU A 127 27.13 -2.73 9.00
CA LEU A 127 26.67 -4.12 9.07
C LEU A 127 25.56 -4.33 10.11
N LYS A 128 25.67 -3.69 11.29
CA LYS A 128 24.69 -3.84 12.37
C LYS A 128 23.31 -3.27 12.02
N THR A 129 23.26 -2.09 11.41
CA THR A 129 22.00 -1.48 10.97
C THR A 129 21.42 -2.20 9.76
N SER A 130 22.27 -2.79 8.92
CA SER A 130 21.89 -3.60 7.76
C SER A 130 21.11 -4.87 8.13
N ILE A 131 21.50 -5.58 9.20
CA ILE A 131 20.79 -6.79 9.68
C ILE A 131 19.31 -6.50 9.95
N TYR A 132 19.01 -5.39 10.64
CA TYR A 132 17.63 -5.01 10.95
C TYR A 132 16.80 -4.77 9.68
N ILE A 133 17.37 -4.06 8.70
CA ILE A 133 16.65 -3.78 7.45
C ILE A 133 16.42 -5.06 6.64
N PHE A 134 17.41 -5.95 6.56
CA PHE A 134 17.22 -7.24 5.88
C PHE A 134 16.15 -8.10 6.54
N LEU A 135 16.07 -8.10 7.88
CA LEU A 135 15.00 -8.79 8.61
C LEU A 135 13.64 -8.19 8.25
N LEU A 136 13.55 -6.86 8.17
CA LEU A 136 12.32 -6.14 7.85
C LEU A 136 11.86 -6.36 6.40
N VAL A 137 12.81 -6.33 5.45
CA VAL A 137 12.61 -6.75 4.05
C VAL A 137 12.12 -8.19 4.02
N GLY A 138 12.79 -9.11 4.72
CA GLY A 138 12.42 -10.53 4.78
C GLY A 138 10.99 -10.73 5.29
N ALA A 139 10.59 -10.04 6.35
CA ALA A 139 9.22 -10.09 6.86
C ALA A 139 8.20 -9.59 5.83
N ALA A 140 8.48 -8.48 5.16
CA ALA A 140 7.61 -7.95 4.10
C ALA A 140 7.56 -8.88 2.87
N LEU A 141 8.68 -9.52 2.50
CA LEU A 141 8.74 -10.54 1.45
C LEU A 141 7.93 -11.79 1.81
N LEU A 142 7.96 -12.23 3.06
CA LEU A 142 7.15 -13.36 3.52
C LEU A 142 5.65 -13.07 3.40
N VAL A 143 5.22 -11.85 3.75
CA VAL A 143 3.83 -11.42 3.54
C VAL A 143 3.50 -11.41 2.05
N ALA A 144 4.37 -10.83 1.21
CA ALA A 144 4.17 -10.80 -0.24
C ALA A 144 4.12 -12.20 -0.86
N ALA A 145 5.00 -13.10 -0.44
CA ALA A 145 5.04 -14.50 -0.88
C ALA A 145 3.80 -15.27 -0.41
N GLY A 146 3.32 -15.03 0.81
CA GLY A 146 2.05 -15.57 1.29
C GLY A 146 0.87 -15.13 0.43
N LEU A 147 0.80 -13.84 0.09
CA LEU A 147 -0.23 -13.30 -0.82
C LEU A 147 -0.13 -13.91 -2.23
N LEU A 148 1.09 -14.08 -2.75
CA LEU A 148 1.36 -14.66 -4.07
C LEU A 148 1.04 -16.16 -4.10
N LEU A 149 1.40 -16.91 -3.07
CA LEU A 149 1.09 -18.32 -2.93
C LEU A 149 -0.43 -18.56 -2.88
N VAL A 150 -1.15 -17.76 -2.08
CA VAL A 150 -2.62 -17.78 -2.06
C VAL A 150 -3.19 -17.51 -3.45
N PHE A 151 -2.60 -16.58 -4.19
CA PHE A 151 -3.00 -16.29 -5.57
C PHE A 151 -2.73 -17.46 -6.53
N LEU A 152 -1.56 -18.11 -6.47
CA LEU A 152 -1.20 -19.23 -7.35
C LEU A 152 -2.05 -20.47 -7.09
N LEU A 153 -2.23 -20.83 -5.81
CA LEU A 153 -3.09 -21.95 -5.42
C LEU A 153 -4.51 -21.75 -5.94
N LYS A 154 -5.00 -20.51 -5.90
CA LYS A 154 -6.36 -20.18 -6.35
C LYS A 154 -6.51 -20.18 -7.87
N LYS A 155 -5.49 -19.76 -8.62
CA LYS A 155 -5.50 -19.84 -10.10
C LYS A 155 -5.71 -21.29 -10.55
N ASN A 156 -5.03 -22.22 -9.88
CA ASN A 156 -5.16 -23.64 -10.15
C ASN A 156 -6.58 -24.17 -9.89
N ASP A 157 -7.20 -23.79 -8.75
CA ASP A 157 -8.62 -24.13 -8.46
C ASP A 157 -9.59 -23.61 -9.52
N SER A 158 -9.33 -22.40 -10.03
CA SER A 158 -10.22 -21.74 -11.00
C SER A 158 -10.16 -22.42 -12.37
N ASP A 159 -8.96 -22.83 -12.78
CA ASP A 159 -8.74 -23.59 -14.02
C ASP A 159 -9.36 -25.01 -13.89
N SER A 160 -9.30 -25.64 -12.72
CA SER A 160 -9.95 -26.95 -12.46
C SER A 160 -11.48 -26.87 -12.39
N ALA A 161 -12.04 -25.80 -11.81
CA ALA A 161 -13.49 -25.61 -11.71
C ALA A 161 -14.15 -25.28 -13.06
N ALA A 162 -13.43 -24.58 -13.95
CA ALA A 162 -13.88 -24.30 -15.32
C ALA A 162 -14.06 -25.60 -16.13
N GLN A 163 -13.09 -26.53 -16.04
CA GLN A 163 -13.16 -27.83 -16.71
C GLN A 163 -14.34 -28.70 -16.22
N HIS A 164 -14.61 -28.70 -14.92
CA HIS A 164 -15.75 -29.44 -14.35
C HIS A 164 -17.12 -28.83 -14.70
N THR A 165 -17.18 -27.52 -14.93
CA THR A 165 -18.44 -26.83 -15.28
C THR A 165 -18.82 -27.06 -16.74
N GLU A 166 -17.83 -27.07 -17.65
CA GLU A 166 -18.05 -27.41 -19.07
C GLU A 166 -18.54 -28.86 -19.23
N GLN A 167 -17.97 -29.82 -18.49
CA GLN A 167 -18.43 -31.23 -18.50
C GLN A 167 -19.85 -31.41 -17.92
N ASN A 168 -20.23 -30.64 -16.91
CA ASN A 168 -21.57 -30.68 -16.33
C ASN A 168 -22.61 -29.94 -17.19
N GLN A 169 -22.21 -29.00 -18.04
CA GLN A 169 -23.09 -28.31 -18.97
C GLN A 169 -23.48 -29.22 -20.15
N GLU A 170 -22.52 -30.00 -20.70
CA GLU A 170 -22.82 -31.04 -21.70
C GLU A 170 -23.73 -32.14 -21.13
N MET A 171 -23.59 -32.48 -19.84
CA MET A 171 -24.44 -33.48 -19.18
C MET A 171 -25.86 -32.96 -18.87
N LYS A 172 -26.02 -31.65 -18.60
CA LYS A 172 -27.32 -31.03 -18.32
C LYS A 172 -28.16 -30.75 -19.56
N GLU A 173 -27.55 -30.54 -20.74
CA GLU A 173 -28.31 -30.42 -21.99
C GLU A 173 -29.04 -31.72 -22.39
N LEU A 174 -28.64 -32.87 -21.82
CA LEU A 174 -29.31 -34.16 -21.98
C LEU A 174 -30.46 -34.40 -20.98
N GLU A 175 -30.52 -33.70 -19.84
CA GLU A 175 -31.50 -33.93 -18.77
C GLU A 175 -32.70 -32.97 -18.78
N VAL A 176 -32.67 -31.86 -19.53
CA VAL A 176 -33.73 -30.81 -19.53
C VAL A 176 -35.01 -31.21 -20.29
N SER A 177 -35.14 -32.44 -20.78
CA SER A 177 -36.33 -32.92 -21.50
C SER A 177 -37.50 -33.39 -20.62
N ASN A 178 -37.50 -33.22 -19.28
CA ASN A 178 -38.65 -33.67 -18.49
C ASN A 178 -38.89 -32.89 -17.18
N GLY A 179 -40.02 -32.19 -17.13
CA GLY A 179 -40.69 -31.83 -15.88
C GLY A 179 -41.09 -30.36 -15.73
N ASN A 180 -42.30 -30.03 -16.20
CA ASN A 180 -43.05 -28.82 -15.84
C ASN A 180 -44.12 -29.17 -14.80
N GLY A 181 -44.48 -28.26 -13.89
CA GLY A 181 -45.62 -28.47 -12.99
C GLY A 181 -45.74 -27.48 -11.82
N ASP A 182 -46.14 -26.25 -12.15
CA ASP A 182 -47.08 -25.32 -11.49
C ASP A 182 -47.36 -25.43 -9.98
N LYS A 183 -47.31 -24.26 -9.31
CA LYS A 183 -48.18 -23.87 -8.18
C LYS A 183 -47.98 -22.39 -7.87
N GLU A 184 -48.79 -21.55 -8.51
CA GLU A 184 -49.00 -20.15 -8.11
C GLU A 184 -50.29 -20.01 -7.29
N GLU A 185 -50.40 -18.88 -6.60
CA GLU A 185 -51.56 -18.36 -5.85
C GLU A 185 -51.65 -18.72 -4.36
N ARG A 186 -50.71 -18.21 -3.55
CA ARG A 186 -51.04 -17.63 -2.24
C ARG A 186 -50.01 -16.64 -1.63
N GLU A 187 -49.24 -15.89 -2.43
CA GLU A 187 -48.06 -15.15 -1.91
C GLU A 187 -48.19 -13.61 -1.83
N GLU A 188 -49.16 -12.97 -2.48
CA GLU A 188 -49.12 -11.52 -2.74
C GLU A 188 -49.27 -10.57 -1.52
N ALA A 189 -49.63 -11.08 -0.32
CA ALA A 189 -49.84 -10.24 0.87
C ALA A 189 -48.65 -10.22 1.85
N GLU A 190 -47.84 -11.28 1.92
CA GLU A 190 -46.58 -11.30 2.69
C GLU A 190 -45.40 -10.75 1.87
N GLU A 191 -45.48 -10.85 0.54
CA GLU A 191 -44.48 -10.37 -0.42
C GLU A 191 -44.24 -8.85 -0.33
N LYS A 192 -45.29 -8.03 -0.13
CA LYS A 192 -45.15 -6.56 0.00
C LYS A 192 -44.41 -6.08 1.25
N ASN A 193 -44.39 -6.86 2.33
CA ASN A 193 -43.65 -6.50 3.55
C ASN A 193 -42.24 -7.09 3.51
N GLY A 194 -42.08 -8.30 2.94
CA GLY A 194 -40.79 -8.92 2.62
C GLY A 194 -39.96 -8.05 1.67
N ASP A 195 -40.56 -7.56 0.58
CA ASP A 195 -39.91 -6.68 -0.41
C ASP A 195 -39.40 -5.38 0.21
N LYS A 196 -40.17 -4.77 1.12
CA LYS A 196 -39.73 -3.55 1.81
C LYS A 196 -38.57 -3.80 2.76
N GLU A 197 -38.51 -4.97 3.39
CA GLU A 197 -37.41 -5.34 4.28
C GLU A 197 -36.16 -5.75 3.51
N LEU A 198 -36.32 -6.49 2.40
CA LEU A 198 -35.25 -6.85 1.47
C LEU A 198 -34.61 -5.60 0.89
N ARG A 199 -35.43 -4.67 0.38
CA ARG A 199 -34.96 -3.42 -0.21
C ARG A 199 -34.25 -2.52 0.80
N LYS A 200 -34.63 -2.55 2.09
CA LYS A 200 -33.88 -1.87 3.16
C LYS A 200 -32.52 -2.52 3.43
N LYS A 201 -32.46 -3.85 3.46
CA LYS A 201 -31.20 -4.61 3.63
C LYS A 201 -30.24 -4.34 2.47
N GLU A 202 -30.73 -4.39 1.23
CA GLU A 202 -29.95 -4.08 0.02
C GLU A 202 -29.40 -2.64 0.01
N VAL A 203 -30.20 -1.67 0.47
CA VAL A 203 -29.77 -0.27 0.55
C VAL A 203 -28.67 -0.07 1.60
N GLU A 204 -28.78 -0.70 2.77
CA GLU A 204 -27.74 -0.63 3.81
C GLU A 204 -26.47 -1.38 3.40
N GLU A 205 -26.58 -2.56 2.78
CA GLU A 205 -25.43 -3.31 2.27
C GLU A 205 -24.67 -2.52 1.19
N ASN A 206 -25.39 -1.93 0.23
CA ASN A 206 -24.79 -1.04 -0.78
C ASN A 206 -24.14 0.20 -0.18
N LYS A 207 -24.61 0.68 0.98
CA LYS A 207 -24.02 1.81 1.70
C LYS A 207 -22.74 1.40 2.44
N GLU A 208 -22.70 0.21 3.03
CA GLU A 208 -21.50 -0.34 3.65
C GLU A 208 -20.39 -0.65 2.64
N GLU A 209 -20.73 -1.25 1.49
CA GLU A 209 -19.78 -1.53 0.42
C GLU A 209 -19.14 -0.24 -0.12
N ARG A 210 -19.93 0.81 -0.32
CA ARG A 210 -19.41 2.14 -0.70
C ARG A 210 -18.42 2.68 0.32
N LYS A 211 -18.76 2.64 1.62
CA LYS A 211 -17.86 3.07 2.70
C LYS A 211 -16.55 2.26 2.73
N LYS A 212 -16.62 0.94 2.54
CA LYS A 212 -15.42 0.08 2.45
C LYS A 212 -14.54 0.49 1.27
N HIS A 213 -15.15 0.73 0.10
CA HIS A 213 -14.43 1.13 -1.10
C HIS A 213 -13.74 2.50 -0.95
N GLU A 214 -14.41 3.47 -0.32
CA GLU A 214 -13.82 4.77 0.02
C GLU A 214 -12.63 4.64 0.97
N ARG A 215 -12.75 3.81 2.02
CA ARG A 215 -11.64 3.52 2.94
C ARG A 215 -10.44 2.92 2.23
N ARG A 216 -10.63 1.99 1.28
CA ARG A 216 -9.51 1.43 0.49
C ARG A 216 -8.78 2.50 -0.31
N LYS A 217 -9.51 3.41 -0.95
CA LYS A 217 -8.89 4.54 -1.68
C LYS A 217 -8.05 5.41 -0.75
N TYR A 218 -8.59 5.76 0.41
CA TYR A 218 -7.87 6.55 1.41
C TYR A 218 -6.60 5.84 1.90
N LEU A 219 -6.71 4.56 2.28
CA LEU A 219 -5.59 3.74 2.73
C LEU A 219 -4.50 3.62 1.67
N MET A 220 -4.88 3.49 0.39
CA MET A 220 -3.91 3.46 -0.71
C MET A 220 -3.16 4.76 -0.86
N LEU A 221 -3.88 5.90 -0.88
CA LEU A 221 -3.26 7.21 -1.01
C LEU A 221 -2.31 7.49 0.16
N LEU A 222 -2.72 7.12 1.37
CA LEU A 222 -1.90 7.26 2.57
C LEU A 222 -0.66 6.36 2.52
N GLY A 223 -0.81 5.11 2.11
CA GLY A 223 0.32 4.19 1.92
C GLY A 223 1.29 4.70 0.86
N ILE A 224 0.80 5.23 -0.26
CA ILE A 224 1.63 5.85 -1.32
C ILE A 224 2.40 7.05 -0.77
N LEU A 225 1.72 7.92 -0.03
CA LEU A 225 2.34 9.09 0.58
C LEU A 225 3.46 8.69 1.54
N VAL A 226 3.17 7.77 2.46
CA VAL A 226 4.13 7.32 3.48
C VAL A 226 5.30 6.59 2.82
N ALA A 227 5.06 5.68 1.89
CA ALA A 227 6.10 4.98 1.13
C ALA A 227 7.04 5.97 0.43
N SER A 228 6.48 6.98 -0.24
CA SER A 228 7.24 7.99 -0.96
C SER A 228 8.15 8.80 -0.03
N VAL A 229 7.58 9.37 1.03
CA VAL A 229 8.33 10.19 1.99
C VAL A 229 9.40 9.36 2.70
N ALA A 230 9.05 8.16 3.16
CA ALA A 230 9.97 7.30 3.90
C ALA A 230 11.11 6.79 3.02
N TYR A 231 10.86 6.47 1.74
CA TYR A 231 11.92 6.09 0.80
C TYR A 231 12.91 7.23 0.59
N GLN A 232 12.41 8.44 0.29
CA GLN A 232 13.27 9.61 0.06
C GLN A 232 14.09 9.96 1.31
N ALA A 233 13.45 9.97 2.48
CA ALA A 233 14.12 10.26 3.74
C ALA A 233 15.16 9.19 4.12
N GLY A 234 14.92 7.91 3.77
CA GLY A 234 15.85 6.83 4.06
C GLY A 234 17.13 6.88 3.25
N LEU A 235 17.06 7.36 1.99
CA LEU A 235 18.24 7.53 1.13
C LEU A 235 18.99 8.84 1.41
N LYS A 236 18.29 9.85 1.94
CA LYS A 236 18.83 11.16 2.30
C LYS A 236 18.65 11.41 3.80
N PRO A 237 19.52 10.83 4.63
CA PRO A 237 19.39 10.96 6.07
C PRO A 237 19.49 12.44 6.52
N PRO A 238 18.81 12.81 7.62
CA PRO A 238 18.85 14.15 8.18
C PRO A 238 20.29 14.53 8.55
N GLY A 239 20.65 15.78 8.25
CA GLY A 239 22.02 16.28 8.41
C GLY A 239 22.96 15.96 7.25
N GLY A 240 22.51 15.18 6.27
CA GLY A 240 23.33 14.83 5.10
C GLY A 240 24.39 13.79 5.40
N ALA A 241 25.30 13.61 4.45
CA ALA A 241 26.37 12.64 4.47
C ALA A 241 27.74 13.32 4.42
N TRP A 242 28.74 12.69 5.03
CA TRP A 242 30.12 13.16 5.01
C TRP A 242 30.68 13.23 3.59
N GLN A 243 31.43 14.30 3.29
CA GLN A 243 32.03 14.56 1.97
C GLN A 243 33.53 14.25 1.91
N SER A 244 34.15 13.86 3.03
CA SER A 244 35.56 13.47 3.08
C SER A 244 35.74 12.37 4.12
N SER A 245 36.76 11.53 3.92
CA SER A 245 37.14 10.50 4.89
C SER A 245 38.17 10.99 5.91
N GLU A 246 38.15 12.29 6.24
CA GLU A 246 39.09 12.90 7.15
C GLU A 246 38.60 12.79 8.60
N ASN A 247 39.53 12.77 9.57
CA ASN A 247 39.23 12.78 11.00
C ASN A 247 38.44 11.57 11.54
N GLY A 248 38.55 10.41 10.88
CA GLY A 248 37.96 9.14 11.34
C GLY A 248 36.51 8.91 10.90
N TYR A 249 35.99 9.77 10.01
CA TYR A 249 34.70 9.58 9.35
C TYR A 249 34.89 8.91 8.00
N GLU A 250 33.86 8.20 7.50
CA GLU A 250 33.86 7.63 6.16
C GLU A 250 32.92 8.45 5.25
N ALA A 251 33.40 8.83 4.07
CA ALA A 251 32.58 9.59 3.14
C ALA A 251 31.31 8.81 2.75
N GLY A 252 30.18 9.51 2.70
CA GLY A 252 28.88 8.92 2.44
C GLY A 252 28.13 8.58 3.73
N ASP A 253 28.79 8.35 4.86
CA ASP A 253 28.10 8.06 6.12
C ASP A 253 27.30 9.27 6.65
N PRO A 254 26.11 9.09 7.26
CA PRO A 254 25.29 10.16 7.76
C PRO A 254 25.99 10.87 8.88
N VAL A 255 26.13 12.18 8.72
CA VAL A 255 26.72 13.07 9.72
C VAL A 255 26.02 12.93 11.08
N MET A 256 24.70 12.70 11.05
CA MET A 256 23.90 12.53 12.26
C MET A 256 24.14 11.19 12.98
N HIS A 257 24.59 10.14 12.29
CA HIS A 257 24.94 8.87 12.92
C HIS A 257 26.12 9.06 13.88
N ASP A 258 27.15 9.80 13.45
CA ASP A 258 28.37 9.96 14.25
C ASP A 258 28.21 11.01 15.35
N ASN A 259 27.57 12.14 15.05
CA ASN A 259 27.44 13.23 16.01
C ASN A 259 26.28 13.02 17.00
N ARG A 260 25.21 12.30 16.60
CA ARG A 260 23.95 12.17 17.37
C ARG A 260 23.33 10.78 17.21
N ARG A 261 24.13 9.75 17.44
CA ARG A 261 23.77 8.33 17.25
C ARG A 261 22.38 7.90 17.74
N PRO A 262 21.93 8.22 18.98
CA PRO A 262 20.62 7.76 19.44
C PRO A 262 19.46 8.29 18.60
N ARG A 263 19.54 9.53 18.13
CA ARG A 263 18.50 10.14 17.29
C ARG A 263 18.52 9.56 15.89
N TYR A 264 19.71 9.36 15.35
CA TYR A 264 19.85 8.74 14.03
C TYR A 264 19.23 7.34 14.04
N LEU A 265 19.48 6.54 15.08
CA LEU A 265 18.89 5.20 15.20
C LEU A 265 17.37 5.26 15.31
N ILE A 266 16.80 6.18 16.10
CA ILE A 266 15.34 6.37 16.18
C ILE A 266 14.78 6.76 14.81
N PHE A 267 15.36 7.78 14.16
CA PHE A 267 14.98 8.18 12.81
C PHE A 267 15.03 7.02 11.84
N PHE A 268 16.17 6.34 11.76
CA PHE A 268 16.45 5.29 10.79
C PHE A 268 15.48 4.12 10.96
N TYR A 269 15.36 3.57 12.17
CA TYR A 269 14.50 2.41 12.41
C TYR A 269 13.02 2.72 12.24
N SER A 270 12.56 3.87 12.73
CA SER A 270 11.18 4.30 12.54
C SER A 270 10.87 4.54 11.06
N ASN A 271 11.76 5.24 10.34
CA ASN A 271 11.58 5.52 8.92
C ASN A 271 11.53 4.23 8.07
N SER A 272 12.42 3.28 8.34
CA SER A 272 12.45 2.01 7.60
C SER A 272 11.28 1.09 7.91
N PHE A 273 10.84 1.06 9.16
CA PHE A 273 9.59 0.37 9.52
C PHE A 273 8.42 0.98 8.77
N SER A 274 8.34 2.31 8.72
CA SER A 274 7.27 3.03 8.04
C SER A 274 7.23 2.75 6.54
N PHE A 275 8.39 2.81 5.88
CA PHE A 275 8.50 2.44 4.46
C PHE A 275 8.01 1.01 4.20
N MET A 276 8.49 0.02 4.92
CA MET A 276 8.10 -1.37 4.64
C MET A 276 6.65 -1.68 5.05
N ALA A 277 6.16 -1.10 6.15
CA ALA A 277 4.76 -1.21 6.57
C ALA A 277 3.82 -0.65 5.49
N SER A 278 4.17 0.52 4.91
CA SER A 278 3.40 1.12 3.82
C SER A 278 3.38 0.25 2.55
N ILE A 279 4.50 -0.38 2.19
CA ILE A 279 4.58 -1.33 1.06
C ILE A 279 3.73 -2.58 1.35
N VAL A 280 3.77 -3.12 2.57
CA VAL A 280 2.92 -4.25 2.97
C VAL A 280 1.44 -3.90 2.90
N VAL A 281 1.05 -2.71 3.37
CA VAL A 281 -0.33 -2.20 3.24
C VAL A 281 -0.71 -2.10 1.77
N ILE A 282 0.12 -1.49 0.92
CA ILE A 282 -0.10 -1.41 -0.53
C ILE A 282 -0.31 -2.81 -1.13
N MET A 283 0.55 -3.78 -0.80
CA MET A 283 0.45 -5.16 -1.27
C MET A 283 -0.83 -5.85 -0.81
N MET A 284 -1.30 -5.54 0.40
CA MET A 284 -2.51 -6.09 1.00
C MET A 284 -3.79 -5.43 0.48
N LEU A 285 -3.70 -4.21 -0.08
CA LEU A 285 -4.79 -3.54 -0.80
C LEU A 285 -4.93 -4.03 -2.26
N LEU A 286 -3.84 -4.50 -2.85
CA LEU A 286 -3.79 -4.97 -4.24
C LEU A 286 -4.63 -6.22 -4.57
N PRO A 287 -4.89 -7.19 -3.67
CA PRO A 287 -5.70 -8.37 -3.94
C PRO A 287 -7.19 -7.99 -3.83
N HIS A 288 -7.72 -7.32 -4.85
CA HIS A 288 -9.18 -7.14 -5.00
C HIS A 288 -9.93 -8.45 -5.35
N TRP A 289 -9.20 -9.58 -5.39
CA TRP A 289 -9.56 -10.82 -6.06
C TRP A 289 -9.87 -12.00 -5.13
N LEU A 290 -9.93 -11.80 -3.82
CA LEU A 290 -10.20 -12.90 -2.88
C LEU A 290 -11.62 -13.48 -3.09
N PRO A 291 -11.81 -14.80 -2.97
CA PRO A 291 -13.02 -15.52 -3.41
C PRO A 291 -14.27 -15.25 -2.57
N ASN A 292 -15.40 -15.05 -3.26
CA ASN A 292 -16.70 -14.59 -2.74
C ASN A 292 -17.18 -15.19 -1.41
N LYS A 293 -16.92 -16.46 -1.10
CA LYS A 293 -17.43 -17.11 0.13
C LYS A 293 -16.63 -16.83 1.40
N LYS A 294 -15.32 -16.56 1.31
CA LYS A 294 -14.50 -16.10 2.45
C LYS A 294 -14.09 -14.62 2.30
N LYS A 295 -14.38 -14.01 1.15
CA LYS A 295 -14.06 -12.62 0.81
C LYS A 295 -14.58 -11.67 1.87
N GLU A 296 -15.81 -11.82 2.32
CA GLU A 296 -16.39 -10.86 3.25
C GLU A 296 -15.67 -10.84 4.60
N GLU A 297 -15.32 -12.00 5.16
CA GLU A 297 -14.57 -12.10 6.42
C GLU A 297 -13.12 -11.63 6.24
N TRP A 298 -12.44 -12.09 5.19
CA TRP A 298 -11.07 -11.66 4.89
C TRP A 298 -10.98 -10.18 4.61
N GLU A 299 -11.95 -9.58 3.91
CA GLU A 299 -11.95 -8.15 3.62
C GLU A 299 -12.23 -7.33 4.87
N LYS A 300 -13.17 -7.75 5.73
CA LYS A 300 -13.40 -7.09 7.02
C LYS A 300 -12.15 -7.16 7.91
N TRP A 301 -11.51 -8.32 8.00
CA TRP A 301 -10.29 -8.50 8.78
C TRP A 301 -9.11 -7.71 8.19
N SER A 302 -8.92 -7.81 6.88
CA SER A 302 -7.85 -7.12 6.15
C SER A 302 -7.98 -5.60 6.29
N LEU A 303 -9.17 -5.04 6.08
CA LEU A 303 -9.41 -3.60 6.26
C LEU A 303 -9.11 -3.15 7.70
N ARG A 304 -9.45 -3.97 8.70
CA ARG A 304 -9.15 -3.67 10.09
C ARG A 304 -7.64 -3.65 10.33
N VAL A 305 -6.94 -4.69 9.88
CA VAL A 305 -5.47 -4.79 9.99
C VAL A 305 -4.81 -3.61 9.30
N MET A 306 -5.14 -3.34 8.04
CA MET A 306 -4.55 -2.22 7.27
C MET A 306 -4.83 -0.86 7.93
N ASN A 307 -6.01 -0.65 8.51
CA ASN A 307 -6.34 0.59 9.22
C ASN A 307 -5.50 0.78 10.49
N TRP A 308 -5.27 -0.28 11.26
CA TRP A 308 -4.37 -0.20 12.41
C TRP A 308 -2.91 -0.04 11.96
N THR A 309 -2.48 -0.78 10.94
CA THR A 309 -1.14 -0.68 10.39
C THR A 309 -0.84 0.72 9.89
N ILE A 310 -1.74 1.37 9.15
CA ILE A 310 -1.49 2.72 8.63
C ILE A 310 -1.46 3.77 9.75
N LEU A 311 -2.22 3.60 10.83
CA LEU A 311 -2.17 4.48 11.99
C LEU A 311 -0.83 4.35 12.71
N LEU A 312 -0.36 3.11 12.91
CA LEU A 312 0.96 2.83 13.46
C LEU A 312 2.06 3.36 12.55
N ASP A 313 1.88 3.24 11.24
CA ASP A 313 2.81 3.73 10.21
C ASP A 313 2.94 5.26 10.27
N LEU A 314 1.81 5.99 10.28
CA LEU A 314 1.80 7.44 10.46
C LEU A 314 2.42 7.89 11.78
N PHE A 315 2.12 7.19 12.88
CA PHE A 315 2.75 7.47 14.17
C PHE A 315 4.26 7.26 14.12
N THR A 316 4.70 6.20 13.46
CA THR A 316 6.12 5.88 13.31
C THR A 316 6.83 6.88 12.41
N LEU A 317 6.20 7.33 11.32
CA LEU A 317 6.69 8.40 10.47
C LEU A 317 6.84 9.72 11.25
N LEU A 318 5.92 9.98 12.18
CA LEU A 318 5.96 11.17 13.04
C LEU A 318 7.12 11.12 14.03
N VAL A 319 7.39 9.96 14.62
CA VAL A 319 8.58 9.70 15.45
C VAL A 319 9.86 9.91 14.64
N SER A 320 9.90 9.38 13.42
CA SER A 320 11.01 9.60 12.48
C SER A 320 11.23 11.09 12.22
N TYR A 321 10.17 11.82 11.86
CA TYR A 321 10.24 13.26 11.62
C TYR A 321 10.73 14.04 12.84
N ALA A 322 10.22 13.73 14.04
CA ALA A 322 10.66 14.38 15.28
C ALA A 322 12.13 14.12 15.59
N ALA A 323 12.62 12.89 15.34
CA ALA A 323 14.02 12.53 15.54
C ALA A 323 14.94 13.22 14.52
N GLY A 324 14.54 13.27 13.24
CA GLY A 324 15.35 13.77 12.14
C GLY A 324 15.39 15.30 12.00
N SER A 325 14.29 16.00 12.32
CA SER A 325 14.19 17.46 12.11
C SER A 325 14.94 18.30 13.16
N ASN A 326 15.15 17.77 14.37
CA ASN A 326 15.56 18.59 15.50
C ASN A 326 17.08 18.63 15.74
N ARG A 327 17.67 19.79 15.43
CA ARG A 327 19.10 20.06 15.63
C ARG A 327 19.48 20.26 17.11
N GLN A 328 18.54 20.64 17.98
CA GLN A 328 18.78 20.86 19.43
C GLN A 328 17.73 20.16 20.31
N TRP A 329 18.07 19.88 21.58
CA TRP A 329 17.14 19.21 22.54
C TRP A 329 15.88 20.05 22.81
N LYS A 330 16.00 21.39 22.82
CA LYS A 330 14.88 22.31 23.08
C LYS A 330 13.84 22.29 21.96
N THR A 331 14.28 22.35 20.69
CA THR A 331 13.36 22.27 19.54
C THR A 331 12.68 20.89 19.44
N SER A 332 13.36 19.83 19.90
CA SER A 332 12.78 18.49 20.01
C SER A 332 11.57 18.42 20.93
N VAL A 333 11.61 19.14 22.06
CA VAL A 333 10.45 19.23 22.97
C VAL A 333 9.31 19.97 22.29
N TYR A 334 9.57 21.03 21.52
CA TYR A 334 8.52 21.74 20.78
C TYR A 334 7.84 20.86 19.72
N VAL A 335 8.59 20.10 18.92
CA VAL A 335 8.00 19.22 17.90
C VAL A 335 7.19 18.10 18.56
N VAL A 336 7.71 17.48 19.62
CA VAL A 336 6.98 16.45 20.38
C VAL A 336 5.74 17.04 21.05
N ALA A 337 5.83 18.24 21.63
CA ALA A 337 4.68 18.94 22.20
C ALA A 337 3.62 19.28 21.13
N LEU A 338 4.05 19.68 19.92
CA LEU A 338 3.14 19.95 18.80
C LEU A 338 2.42 18.66 18.38
N ILE A 339 3.13 17.53 18.31
CA ILE A 339 2.54 16.22 18.04
C ILE A 339 1.46 15.89 19.08
N PHE A 340 1.77 16.01 20.37
CA PHE A 340 0.80 15.79 21.44
C PHE A 340 -0.37 16.77 21.39
N ALA A 341 -0.13 18.05 21.05
CA ALA A 341 -1.17 19.05 20.91
C ALA A 341 -2.12 18.74 19.75
N VAL A 342 -1.60 18.29 18.60
CA VAL A 342 -2.41 17.86 17.44
C VAL A 342 -3.22 16.60 17.79
N LEU A 343 -2.61 15.61 18.45
CA LEU A 343 -3.32 14.42 18.91
C LEU A 343 -4.41 14.76 19.93
N ALA A 344 -4.12 15.66 20.88
CA ALA A 344 -5.09 16.13 21.85
C ALA A 344 -6.23 16.90 21.18
N TYR A 345 -5.94 17.76 20.21
CA TYR A 345 -6.95 18.44 19.39
C TYR A 345 -7.88 17.44 18.69
N PHE A 346 -7.32 16.40 18.04
CA PHE A 346 -8.13 15.35 17.43
C PHE A 346 -8.97 14.57 18.44
N ALA A 347 -8.41 14.23 19.61
CA ALA A 347 -9.14 13.56 20.68
C ALA A 347 -10.29 14.42 21.22
N ILE A 348 -10.05 15.72 21.41
CA ILE A 348 -11.07 16.70 21.81
C ILE A 348 -12.18 16.76 20.76
N HIS A 349 -11.84 16.90 19.47
CA HIS A 349 -12.83 16.89 18.38
C HIS A 349 -13.63 15.58 18.31
N MET A 350 -12.98 14.44 18.55
CA MET A 350 -13.63 13.14 18.62
C MET A 350 -14.62 13.07 19.79
N VAL A 351 -14.21 13.51 20.98
CA VAL A 351 -15.07 13.55 22.18
C VAL A 351 -16.25 14.51 21.96
N LEU A 352 -16.01 15.71 21.46
CA LEU A 352 -17.05 16.70 21.14
C LEU A 352 -18.06 16.15 20.12
N SER A 353 -17.58 15.47 19.08
CA SER A 353 -18.43 14.82 18.10
C SER A 353 -19.24 13.68 18.73
N CYS A 354 -18.66 12.89 19.64
CA CYS A 354 -19.37 11.85 20.38
C CYS A 354 -20.42 12.42 21.35
N THR A 355 -20.14 13.55 22.00
CA THR A 355 -21.09 14.20 22.93
C THR A 355 -22.24 14.88 22.19
N VAL A 356 -21.98 15.47 21.01
CA VAL A 356 -23.01 16.13 20.18
C VAL A 356 -23.87 15.10 19.41
N CYS A 357 -23.32 13.94 19.05
CA CYS A 357 -24.05 12.88 18.37
C CYS A 357 -24.84 11.94 19.29
N ARG A 358 -24.90 12.18 20.61
CA ARG A 358 -25.76 11.38 21.50
C ARG A 358 -27.20 11.90 21.36
N PRO A 359 -28.12 11.17 20.70
CA PRO A 359 -29.52 11.60 20.67
C PRO A 359 -30.06 11.46 22.09
N GLU A 360 -30.77 12.46 22.57
CA GLU A 360 -31.64 12.31 23.74
C GLU A 360 -32.64 11.17 23.48
N ARG A 361 -32.29 9.96 23.92
CA ARG A 361 -33.29 8.96 24.31
C ARG A 361 -33.42 9.07 25.81
N HIS A 362 -34.46 9.77 26.27
CA HIS A 362 -35.37 9.27 27.30
C HIS A 362 -36.49 10.27 27.54
N GLN A 363 -37.64 10.03 26.93
CA GLN A 363 -38.95 10.17 27.58
C GLN A 363 -40.00 9.44 26.73
N SER A 364 -40.30 8.20 27.11
CA SER A 364 -41.51 7.50 26.69
C SER A 364 -42.64 7.87 27.67
N PRO A 365 -43.86 8.16 27.19
CA PRO A 365 -44.99 8.54 28.03
C PRO A 365 -45.51 7.34 28.83
N GLN A 366 -45.75 7.53 30.13
CA GLN A 366 -46.54 6.60 30.93
C GLN A 366 -47.99 6.64 30.44
N SER A 367 -48.44 5.57 29.78
CA SER A 367 -49.86 5.20 29.72
C SER A 367 -50.10 4.10 30.74
N SER A 368 -50.61 4.47 31.92
CA SER A 368 -51.28 3.54 32.82
C SER A 368 -52.78 3.80 32.72
N SER A 369 -53.46 2.94 31.98
CA SER A 369 -54.91 2.76 31.99
C SER A 369 -55.34 2.09 33.31
N GLU A 370 -56.34 2.67 33.94
CA GLU A 370 -57.14 2.14 35.06
C GLU A 370 -57.81 0.80 34.69
N PRO A 371 -58.35 0.11 35.71
CA PRO A 371 -59.77 -0.22 35.68
C PRO A 371 -60.60 0.58 36.70
#